data_AF-A0A7S4ETJ7-F1
#
_entry.id   AF-A0A7S4ETJ7-F1
#
_cell.length_a   1.000
_cell.length_b   1.000
_cell.length_c   1.000
_cell.angle_alpha   90.00
_cell.angle_beta   90.00
_cell.angle_gamma   90.00
#
_symmetry.space_group_name_H-M   'P 1'
#
loop_
_entity.id
_entity.type
_entity.pdbx_description
1 polymer ?
#
loop_
_entity_poly.entity_id
_entity_poly.type
_entity_poly.pdbx_seq_one_letter_code
_entity_poly.pdbx_strand_id
1 'polypeptide(L)'
;RRRPRAPPPATLRPRASSTPTMALALSSEAAHAYPVRARLTYGTAGFRAKAELLDGAMYRIGMLAALRSMKLGGNTVGIMVTASHNPHADNGVKLVDPDGGMLSQAWEQHATAVANAPEATLSATLLSVSSSEGLGDTSGGRVLIGRDTRAHSAGLAAIAAQGARAIGGVAEDAGLLTTPQLHHLVRMGNGEKGAGPLYGKEAWASEGGYYAMLSE
;
A
#
# COMPACT_ATOMS: atom_id res chain seq x y z
N ARG A 1 36.64 -11.40 -45.57
CA ARG A 1 35.31 -11.07 -44.98
C ARG A 1 35.49 -10.76 -43.50
N ARG A 2 35.62 -9.49 -43.10
CA ARG A 2 35.76 -9.07 -41.70
C ARG A 2 34.36 -8.89 -41.10
N ARG A 3 34.05 -9.59 -40.00
CA ARG A 3 32.79 -9.39 -39.25
C ARG A 3 32.80 -8.02 -38.56
N PRO A 4 31.68 -7.29 -38.50
CA PRO A 4 31.62 -6.04 -37.77
C PRO A 4 31.65 -6.29 -36.25
N ARG A 5 32.44 -5.49 -35.53
CA ARG A 5 32.53 -5.50 -34.06
C ARG A 5 31.20 -5.03 -33.47
N ALA A 6 30.67 -5.78 -32.49
CA ALA A 6 29.51 -5.36 -31.71
C ALA A 6 29.84 -4.10 -30.89
N PRO A 7 28.88 -3.17 -30.71
CA PRO A 7 29.07 -2.00 -29.88
C PRO A 7 29.22 -2.39 -28.40
N PRO A 8 29.96 -1.61 -27.60
CA PRO A 8 30.10 -1.88 -26.17
C PRO A 8 28.76 -1.74 -25.45
N PRO A 9 28.53 -2.49 -24.35
CA PRO A 9 27.30 -2.38 -23.58
C PRO A 9 27.15 -0.97 -23.02
N ALA A 10 25.96 -0.39 -23.21
CA ALA A 10 25.61 0.89 -22.64
C ALA A 10 25.71 0.79 -21.11
N THR A 11 26.68 1.50 -20.52
CA THR A 11 26.77 1.68 -19.08
C THR A 11 25.50 2.40 -18.64
N LEU A 12 24.59 1.69 -17.94
CA LEU A 12 23.50 2.32 -17.22
C LEU A 12 24.12 3.30 -16.23
N ARG A 13 23.98 4.60 -16.52
CA ARG A 13 24.22 5.62 -15.51
C ARG A 13 23.25 5.35 -14.35
N PRO A 14 23.69 5.38 -13.09
CA PRO A 14 22.76 5.37 -11.98
C PRO A 14 21.83 6.58 -12.15
N ARG A 15 20.52 6.32 -12.26
CA ARG A 15 19.51 7.38 -12.15
C ARG A 15 19.75 8.06 -10.81
N ALA A 16 19.85 9.39 -10.82
CA ALA A 16 19.99 10.18 -9.61
C ALA A 16 18.91 9.76 -8.60
N SER A 17 19.35 9.33 -7.41
CA SER A 17 18.49 9.05 -6.28
C SER A 17 17.91 10.39 -5.79
N SER A 18 16.70 10.73 -6.26
CA SER A 18 15.95 11.83 -5.68
C SER A 18 15.64 11.48 -4.22
N THR A 19 15.97 12.37 -3.29
CA THR A 19 15.63 12.22 -1.88
C THR A 19 14.11 12.02 -1.70
N PRO A 20 13.64 11.24 -0.71
CA PRO A 20 12.22 11.05 -0.44
C PRO A 20 11.49 12.38 -0.15
N THR A 21 12.20 13.41 0.30
CA THR A 21 11.69 14.79 0.39
C THR A 21 11.25 15.36 -0.96
N MET A 22 11.93 15.04 -2.07
CA MET A 22 11.50 15.42 -3.43
C MET A 22 10.30 14.60 -3.90
N ALA A 23 10.19 13.31 -3.55
CA ALA A 23 9.05 12.49 -3.94
C ALA A 23 7.74 12.91 -3.23
N LEU A 24 7.82 13.33 -1.97
CA LEU A 24 6.70 13.88 -1.21
C LEU A 24 6.27 15.28 -1.69
N ALA A 25 7.21 16.08 -2.22
CA ALA A 25 6.90 17.37 -2.85
C ALA A 25 6.17 17.22 -4.19
N LEU A 26 6.33 16.08 -4.89
CA LEU A 26 5.77 15.83 -6.22
C LEU A 26 4.40 15.12 -6.20
N SER A 27 3.81 14.84 -5.04
CA SER A 27 2.57 14.06 -4.94
C SER A 27 1.27 14.85 -5.11
N SER A 28 1.30 16.19 -5.15
CA SER A 28 0.09 17.02 -5.23
C SER A 28 -0.48 17.11 -6.64
N GLU A 29 0.33 17.13 -7.69
CA GLU A 29 -0.15 17.31 -9.06
C GLU A 29 -1.00 16.11 -9.51
N ALA A 30 -0.51 14.89 -9.32
CA ALA A 30 -1.25 13.67 -9.63
C ALA A 30 -2.48 13.45 -8.73
N ALA A 31 -2.53 14.05 -7.54
CA ALA A 31 -3.70 13.97 -6.65
C ALA A 31 -4.93 14.70 -7.22
N HIS A 32 -4.75 15.66 -8.15
CA HIS A 32 -5.87 16.36 -8.81
C HIS A 32 -6.74 15.43 -9.66
N ALA A 33 -6.21 14.28 -10.10
CA ALA A 33 -6.99 13.24 -10.77
C ALA A 33 -7.95 12.51 -9.81
N TYR A 34 -7.72 12.61 -8.50
CA TYR A 34 -8.43 11.88 -7.44
C TYR A 34 -8.89 12.84 -6.33
N PRO A 35 -9.83 13.75 -6.62
CA PRO A 35 -10.26 14.75 -5.66
C PRO A 35 -10.91 14.12 -4.42
N VAL A 36 -10.76 14.74 -3.25
CA VAL A 36 -11.53 14.36 -2.06
C VAL A 36 -13.02 14.64 -2.30
N ARG A 37 -13.85 13.61 -2.21
CA ARG A 37 -15.31 13.70 -2.44
C ARG A 37 -16.18 13.55 -1.20
N ALA A 38 -15.59 13.08 -0.11
CA ALA A 38 -16.29 12.88 1.16
C ALA A 38 -15.32 12.97 2.32
N ARG A 39 -15.83 13.38 3.49
CA ARG A 39 -15.08 13.29 4.73
C ARG A 39 -15.24 11.88 5.31
N LEU A 40 -14.13 11.16 5.48
CA LEU A 40 -14.10 9.78 5.93
C LEU A 40 -13.43 9.67 7.31
N THR A 41 -13.79 8.67 8.09
CA THR A 41 -13.11 8.36 9.36
C THR A 41 -12.58 6.93 9.28
N TYR A 42 -11.31 6.74 9.64
CA TYR A 42 -10.74 5.41 9.72
C TYR A 42 -11.14 4.81 11.06
N GLY A 43 -11.81 3.67 11.05
CA GLY A 43 -12.14 2.92 12.25
C GLY A 43 -11.56 1.51 12.20
N THR A 44 -12.03 0.65 13.09
CA THR A 44 -11.54 -0.74 13.21
C THR A 44 -11.64 -1.52 11.90
N ALA A 45 -12.62 -1.25 11.04
CA ALA A 45 -12.78 -1.92 9.74
C ALA A 45 -12.15 -1.14 8.57
N GLY A 46 -11.35 -0.10 8.85
CA GLY A 46 -10.84 0.85 7.88
C GLY A 46 -11.91 1.84 7.38
N PHE A 47 -11.74 2.35 6.16
CA PHE A 47 -12.74 3.20 5.51
C PHE A 47 -13.83 2.37 4.84
N ARG A 48 -15.07 2.85 4.92
CA ARG A 48 -16.25 2.30 4.25
C ARG A 48 -17.13 3.44 3.76
N ALA A 49 -17.48 3.43 2.47
CA ALA A 49 -18.35 4.42 1.85
C ALA A 49 -18.92 3.89 0.53
N LYS A 50 -19.77 4.68 -0.14
CA LYS A 50 -20.12 4.47 -1.55
C LYS A 50 -18.85 4.42 -2.40
N ALA A 51 -18.76 3.48 -3.32
CA ALA A 51 -17.54 3.25 -4.09
C ALA A 51 -17.07 4.50 -4.87
N GLU A 52 -18.01 5.27 -5.43
CA GLU A 52 -17.76 6.51 -6.17
C GLU A 52 -17.11 7.65 -5.35
N LEU A 53 -17.11 7.53 -4.02
CA LEU A 53 -16.52 8.49 -3.10
C LEU A 53 -15.09 8.12 -2.68
N LEU A 54 -14.59 6.94 -3.05
CA LEU A 54 -13.37 6.36 -2.49
C LEU A 54 -12.10 6.62 -3.30
N ASP A 55 -12.17 7.04 -4.57
CA ASP A 55 -10.99 7.22 -5.44
C ASP A 55 -9.89 8.07 -4.76
N GLY A 56 -10.27 9.25 -4.24
CA GLY A 56 -9.36 10.15 -3.53
C GLY A 56 -8.73 9.50 -2.30
N ALA A 57 -9.52 8.75 -1.52
CA ALA A 57 -9.06 8.05 -0.33
C ALA A 57 -8.12 6.89 -0.67
N MET A 58 -8.40 6.13 -1.73
CA MET A 58 -7.56 5.01 -2.17
C MET A 58 -6.17 5.49 -2.57
N TYR A 59 -6.09 6.57 -3.35
CA TYR A 59 -4.81 7.14 -3.78
C TYR A 59 -3.96 7.55 -2.58
N ARG A 60 -4.57 8.27 -1.64
CA ARG A 60 -3.93 8.73 -0.40
C ARG A 60 -3.53 7.58 0.52
N ILE A 61 -4.33 6.52 0.59
CA ILE A 61 -4.04 5.35 1.42
C ILE A 61 -2.93 4.49 0.83
N GLY A 62 -2.79 4.46 -0.50
CA GLY A 62 -1.60 3.89 -1.15
C GLY A 62 -0.30 4.56 -0.66
N MET A 63 -0.28 5.89 -0.62
CA MET A 63 0.86 6.65 -0.10
C MET A 63 1.12 6.34 1.37
N LEU A 64 0.09 6.37 2.21
CA LEU A 64 0.24 6.10 3.63
C LEU A 64 0.74 4.67 3.91
N ALA A 65 0.25 3.67 3.16
CA ALA A 65 0.72 2.29 3.29
C ALA A 65 2.21 2.16 2.98
N ALA A 66 2.69 2.87 1.94
CA ALA A 66 4.10 2.90 1.60
C ALA A 66 4.93 3.61 2.70
N LEU A 67 4.46 4.72 3.28
CA LEU A 67 5.10 5.34 4.45
C LEU A 67 5.13 4.40 5.66
N ARG A 68 4.02 3.72 5.94
CA ARG A 68 3.94 2.73 7.03
C ARG A 68 4.98 1.62 6.84
N SER A 69 5.12 1.11 5.62
CA SER A 69 6.14 0.12 5.29
C SER A 69 7.55 0.67 5.53
N MET A 70 7.85 1.88 5.06
CA MET A 70 9.15 2.54 5.27
C MET A 70 9.47 2.72 6.76
N LYS A 71 8.48 3.12 7.57
CA LYS A 71 8.60 3.23 9.03
C LYS A 71 8.98 1.90 9.68
N LEU A 72 8.44 0.81 9.15
CA LEU A 72 8.65 -0.55 9.66
C LEU A 72 9.80 -1.26 8.92
N GLY A 73 10.87 -0.54 8.56
CA GLY A 73 12.07 -1.14 7.96
C GLY A 73 11.88 -1.69 6.55
N GLY A 74 10.84 -1.24 5.84
CA GLY A 74 10.48 -1.74 4.51
C GLY A 74 9.74 -3.07 4.53
N ASN A 75 9.23 -3.52 5.67
CA ASN A 75 8.36 -4.70 5.73
C ASN A 75 7.06 -4.45 4.93
N THR A 76 6.55 -5.48 4.29
CA THR A 76 5.34 -5.42 3.48
C THR A 76 4.14 -5.05 4.34
N VAL A 77 3.39 -4.03 3.91
CA VAL A 77 2.10 -3.63 4.48
C VAL A 77 0.99 -4.02 3.52
N GLY A 78 -0.11 -4.57 4.02
CA GLY A 78 -1.24 -4.97 3.20
C GLY A 78 -2.26 -3.86 2.99
N ILE A 79 -2.93 -3.86 1.83
CA ILE A 79 -4.15 -3.11 1.55
C ILE A 79 -5.22 -4.11 1.14
N MET A 80 -6.30 -4.20 1.91
CA MET A 80 -7.48 -4.98 1.53
C MET A 80 -8.59 -4.08 1.01
N VAL A 81 -8.94 -4.22 -0.26
CA VAL A 81 -10.08 -3.53 -0.88
C VAL A 81 -11.32 -4.40 -0.77
N THR A 82 -12.24 -4.01 0.11
CA THR A 82 -13.48 -4.74 0.35
C THR A 82 -14.41 -3.88 1.20
N ALA A 83 -15.71 -4.13 1.14
CA ALA A 83 -16.64 -3.70 2.20
C ALA A 83 -17.31 -4.83 2.95
N SER A 84 -16.77 -6.06 2.89
CA SER A 84 -17.31 -7.22 3.64
C SER A 84 -18.83 -7.35 3.45
N HIS A 85 -19.62 -7.21 4.52
CA HIS A 85 -21.07 -7.35 4.55
C HIS A 85 -21.87 -6.12 4.07
N ASN A 86 -21.23 -4.99 3.75
CA ASN A 86 -21.93 -3.79 3.29
C ASN A 86 -22.67 -4.03 1.95
N PRO A 87 -23.69 -3.22 1.61
CA PRO A 87 -24.35 -3.24 0.31
C PRO A 87 -23.38 -3.22 -0.89
N HIS A 88 -23.76 -3.82 -2.03
CA HIS A 88 -22.86 -3.97 -3.20
C HIS A 88 -22.36 -2.64 -3.79
N ALA A 89 -23.14 -1.56 -3.65
CA ALA A 89 -22.74 -0.22 -4.09
C ALA A 89 -21.63 0.42 -3.22
N ASP A 90 -21.39 -0.13 -2.03
CA ASP A 90 -20.34 0.33 -1.13
C ASP A 90 -19.01 -0.38 -1.44
N ASN A 91 -17.91 0.24 -1.05
CA ASN A 91 -16.62 -0.42 -0.97
C ASN A 91 -15.82 0.14 0.22
N GLY A 92 -14.55 -0.24 0.33
CA GLY A 92 -13.71 0.27 1.38
C GLY A 92 -12.30 -0.26 1.33
N VAL A 93 -11.50 0.20 2.28
CA VAL A 93 -10.09 -0.15 2.38
C VAL A 93 -9.68 -0.28 3.83
N LYS A 94 -8.86 -1.27 4.13
CA LYS A 94 -8.16 -1.40 5.42
C LYS A 94 -6.70 -1.78 5.19
N LEU A 95 -5.85 -1.28 6.07
CA LEU A 95 -4.42 -1.59 6.11
C LEU A 95 -4.15 -2.76 7.05
N VAL A 96 -3.15 -3.56 6.68
CA VAL A 96 -2.67 -4.73 7.42
C VAL A 96 -1.20 -4.49 7.75
N ASP A 97 -0.85 -4.48 9.03
CA ASP A 97 0.52 -4.31 9.49
C ASP A 97 1.35 -5.59 9.22
N PRO A 98 2.69 -5.52 9.27
CA PRO A 98 3.56 -6.61 8.85
C PRO A 98 3.32 -7.97 9.51
N ASP A 99 2.81 -7.96 10.74
CA ASP A 99 2.42 -9.13 11.53
C ASP A 99 1.07 -9.75 11.10
N GLY A 100 0.49 -9.28 10.00
CA GLY A 100 -0.85 -9.68 9.57
C GLY A 100 -1.94 -9.15 10.50
N GLY A 101 -1.61 -8.30 11.46
CA GLY A 101 -2.56 -7.60 12.31
C GLY A 101 -3.23 -6.45 11.57
N MET A 102 -4.22 -5.85 12.23
CA MET A 102 -4.80 -4.59 11.76
C MET A 102 -3.76 -3.47 11.90
N LEU A 103 -3.96 -2.38 11.14
CA LEU A 103 -3.19 -1.16 11.36
C LEU A 103 -3.18 -0.77 12.84
N SER A 104 -1.99 -0.47 13.37
CA SER A 104 -1.84 0.10 14.71
C SER A 104 -2.79 1.27 14.94
N GLN A 105 -3.51 1.27 16.08
CA GLN A 105 -4.46 2.34 16.44
C GLN A 105 -3.84 3.74 16.38
N ALA A 106 -2.58 3.88 16.78
CA ALA A 106 -1.85 5.15 16.72
C ALA A 106 -1.71 5.72 15.29
N TRP A 107 -1.87 4.89 14.26
CA TRP A 107 -1.81 5.27 12.85
C TRP A 107 -3.20 5.50 12.21
N GLU A 108 -4.30 5.16 12.88
CA GLU A 108 -5.66 5.41 12.36
C GLU A 108 -5.94 6.92 12.20
N GLN A 109 -5.39 7.75 13.09
CA GLN A 109 -5.46 9.21 12.97
C GLN A 109 -4.70 9.72 11.73
N HIS A 110 -3.56 9.12 11.41
CA HIS A 110 -2.79 9.46 10.21
C HIS A 110 -3.55 9.04 8.95
N ALA A 111 -4.18 7.86 8.96
CA ALA A 111 -5.07 7.40 7.89
C ALA A 111 -6.22 8.38 7.66
N THR A 112 -6.89 8.78 8.73
CA THR A 112 -7.98 9.76 8.68
C THR A 112 -7.48 11.11 8.15
N ALA A 113 -6.37 11.64 8.67
CA ALA A 113 -5.83 12.93 8.24
C ALA A 113 -5.42 12.91 6.76
N VAL A 114 -4.68 11.89 6.34
CA VAL A 114 -4.18 11.75 4.97
C VAL A 114 -5.31 11.55 3.98
N ALA A 115 -6.27 10.66 4.25
CA ALA A 115 -7.39 10.39 3.34
C ALA A 115 -8.29 11.61 3.08
N ASN A 116 -8.41 12.52 4.06
CA ASN A 116 -9.20 13.73 3.97
C ASN A 116 -8.41 14.96 3.52
N ALA A 117 -7.08 14.86 3.36
CA ALA A 117 -6.25 16.00 3.01
C ALA A 117 -6.60 16.50 1.59
N PRO A 118 -7.02 17.77 1.45
CA PRO A 118 -7.17 18.40 0.14
C PRO A 118 -5.89 18.29 -0.69
N GLU A 119 -6.01 18.31 -2.02
CA GLU A 119 -4.90 18.14 -2.96
C GLU A 119 -3.79 19.17 -2.70
N ALA A 120 -4.19 20.41 -2.41
CA ALA A 120 -3.30 21.52 -2.11
C ALA A 120 -2.45 21.31 -0.84
N THR A 121 -2.94 20.51 0.12
CA THR A 121 -2.26 20.30 1.41
C THR A 121 -1.75 18.87 1.61
N LEU A 122 -2.02 17.96 0.67
CA LEU A 122 -1.68 16.54 0.79
C LEU A 122 -0.18 16.32 1.06
N SER A 123 0.70 16.99 0.30
CA SER A 123 2.15 16.90 0.51
C SER A 123 2.56 17.35 1.91
N ALA A 124 1.98 18.45 2.40
CA ALA A 124 2.25 18.94 3.75
C ALA A 124 1.77 17.96 4.83
N THR A 125 0.60 17.33 4.64
CA THR A 125 0.09 16.30 5.55
C THR A 125 1.00 15.08 5.58
N LEU A 126 1.46 14.58 4.42
CA LEU A 126 2.38 13.43 4.36
C LEU A 126 3.76 13.74 4.97
N LEU A 127 4.27 14.96 4.78
CA LEU A 127 5.50 15.42 5.42
C LEU A 127 5.35 15.53 6.95
N SER A 128 4.19 15.97 7.43
CA SER A 128 3.88 16.00 8.86
C SER A 128 3.86 14.60 9.46
N VAL A 129 3.22 13.63 8.80
CA VAL A 129 3.24 12.21 9.22
C VAL A 129 4.67 11.67 9.23
N SER A 130 5.44 11.94 8.16
CA SER A 130 6.82 11.48 8.05
C SER A 130 7.69 12.01 9.19
N SER A 131 7.53 13.31 9.52
CA SER A 131 8.25 13.96 10.60
C SER A 131 7.84 13.45 11.98
N SER A 132 6.54 13.30 12.25
CA SER A 132 6.04 12.84 13.55
C SER A 132 6.44 11.40 13.86
N GLU A 133 6.52 10.56 12.82
CA GLU A 133 6.88 9.15 12.95
C GLU A 133 8.40 8.92 12.82
N GLY A 134 9.19 9.98 12.59
CA GLY A 134 10.64 9.89 12.46
C GLY A 134 11.10 9.09 11.24
N LEU A 135 10.39 9.19 10.12
CA LEU A 135 10.84 8.66 8.83
C LEU A 135 11.92 9.62 8.31
N GLY A 136 13.18 9.17 8.36
CA GLY A 136 14.30 9.89 7.74
C GLY A 136 14.27 9.77 6.21
N ASP A 137 15.44 9.73 5.57
CA ASP A 137 15.56 9.48 4.13
C ASP A 137 15.36 8.00 3.74
N THR A 138 14.32 7.37 4.29
CA THR A 138 13.98 5.98 3.99
C THR A 138 13.28 5.87 2.64
N SER A 139 13.61 4.82 1.90
CA SER A 139 13.02 4.50 0.59
C SER A 139 12.66 3.01 0.53
N GLY A 140 11.86 2.62 -0.47
CA GLY A 140 11.58 1.21 -0.72
C GLY A 140 10.44 0.60 0.12
N GLY A 141 9.41 1.39 0.45
CA GLY A 141 8.18 0.85 1.04
C GLY A 141 7.53 -0.19 0.12
N ARG A 142 7.05 -1.30 0.68
CA ARG A 142 6.42 -2.42 -0.02
C ARG A 142 4.97 -2.56 0.40
N VAL A 143 4.08 -2.64 -0.59
CA VAL A 143 2.64 -2.73 -0.40
C VAL A 143 2.09 -3.93 -1.17
N LEU A 144 1.37 -4.81 -0.49
CA LEU A 144 0.64 -5.93 -1.09
C LEU A 144 -0.85 -5.61 -1.11
N ILE A 145 -1.49 -5.68 -2.26
CA ILE A 145 -2.89 -5.26 -2.44
C ILE A 145 -3.74 -6.47 -2.80
N GLY A 146 -4.73 -6.78 -1.97
CA GLY A 146 -5.75 -7.79 -2.23
C GLY A 146 -7.13 -7.16 -2.35
N ARG A 147 -8.06 -7.85 -3.03
CA ARG A 147 -9.43 -7.36 -3.19
C ARG A 147 -10.48 -8.45 -3.19
N ASP A 148 -11.71 -8.07 -2.83
CA ASP A 148 -12.90 -8.89 -3.06
C ASP A 148 -13.43 -8.77 -4.50
N THR A 149 -14.58 -9.40 -4.75
CA THR A 149 -15.24 -9.50 -6.06
C THR A 149 -16.14 -8.33 -6.42
N ARG A 150 -16.20 -7.24 -5.64
CA ARG A 150 -17.06 -6.09 -5.99
C ARG A 150 -16.58 -5.46 -7.29
N ALA A 151 -17.51 -5.04 -8.14
CA ALA A 151 -17.21 -4.48 -9.46
C ALA A 151 -16.18 -3.33 -9.44
N HIS A 152 -16.22 -2.49 -8.40
CA HIS A 152 -15.32 -1.35 -8.24
C HIS A 152 -13.94 -1.72 -7.68
N SER A 153 -13.77 -2.91 -7.10
CA SER A 153 -12.57 -3.25 -6.32
C SER A 153 -11.29 -3.28 -7.15
N ALA A 154 -11.35 -3.70 -8.41
CA ALA A 154 -10.19 -3.69 -9.31
C ALA A 154 -9.69 -2.26 -9.59
N GLY A 155 -10.61 -1.33 -9.87
CA GLY A 155 -10.27 0.08 -10.10
C GLY A 155 -9.69 0.74 -8.85
N LEU A 156 -10.34 0.54 -7.70
CA LEU A 156 -9.89 1.08 -6.41
C LEU A 156 -8.50 0.53 -6.01
N ALA A 157 -8.24 -0.76 -6.23
CA ALA A 157 -6.93 -1.38 -5.99
C ALA A 157 -5.84 -0.75 -6.89
N ALA A 158 -6.14 -0.52 -8.17
CA ALA A 158 -5.21 0.14 -9.08
C ALA A 158 -4.88 1.58 -8.65
N ILE A 159 -5.87 2.33 -8.15
CA ILE A 159 -5.66 3.70 -7.63
C ILE A 159 -4.77 3.68 -6.39
N ALA A 160 -4.98 2.74 -5.45
CA ALA A 160 -4.09 2.59 -4.29
C ALA A 160 -2.66 2.22 -4.72
N ALA A 161 -2.49 1.35 -5.71
CA ALA A 161 -1.18 1.00 -6.25
C ALA A 161 -0.47 2.23 -6.84
N GLN A 162 -1.20 3.10 -7.54
CA GLN A 162 -0.66 4.36 -8.07
C GLN A 162 -0.20 5.28 -6.94
N GLY A 163 -1.00 5.43 -5.89
CA GLY A 163 -0.65 6.22 -4.71
C GLY A 163 0.65 5.76 -4.05
N ALA A 164 0.80 4.45 -3.81
CA ALA A 164 2.02 3.89 -3.24
C ALA A 164 3.26 4.18 -4.10
N ARG A 165 3.14 4.02 -5.43
CA ARG A 165 4.22 4.27 -6.38
C ARG A 165 4.58 5.75 -6.51
N ALA A 166 3.62 6.65 -6.32
CA ALA A 166 3.83 8.09 -6.43
C ALA A 166 4.85 8.63 -5.41
N ILE A 167 5.01 7.96 -4.27
CA ILE A 167 6.00 8.33 -3.24
C ILE A 167 7.22 7.39 -3.22
N GLY A 168 7.47 6.66 -4.32
CA GLY A 168 8.61 5.76 -4.44
C GLY A 168 8.45 4.39 -3.76
N GLY A 169 7.22 4.01 -3.40
CA GLY A 169 6.90 2.66 -2.95
C GLY A 169 6.79 1.65 -4.11
N VAL A 170 6.86 0.37 -3.78
CA VAL A 170 6.54 -0.76 -4.65
C VAL A 170 5.18 -1.29 -4.25
N ALA A 171 4.28 -1.45 -5.22
CA ALA A 171 2.96 -2.01 -5.00
C ALA A 171 2.76 -3.24 -5.88
N GLU A 172 2.44 -4.36 -5.23
CA GLU A 172 2.11 -5.65 -5.82
C GLU A 172 0.61 -5.89 -5.73
N ASP A 173 -0.03 -6.22 -6.85
CA ASP A 173 -1.45 -6.61 -6.88
C ASP A 173 -1.54 -8.13 -6.79
N ALA A 174 -2.01 -8.64 -5.65
CA ALA A 174 -2.22 -10.05 -5.38
C ALA A 174 -3.58 -10.56 -5.89
N GLY A 175 -4.40 -9.70 -6.53
CA GLY A 175 -5.62 -10.13 -7.18
C GLY A 175 -6.78 -10.36 -6.22
N LEU A 176 -7.62 -11.34 -6.58
CA LEU A 176 -8.79 -11.74 -5.80
C LEU A 176 -8.34 -12.55 -4.59
N LEU A 177 -8.58 -12.02 -3.40
CA LEU A 177 -8.27 -12.68 -2.14
C LEU A 177 -9.43 -12.51 -1.18
N THR A 178 -9.59 -13.47 -0.27
CA THR A 178 -10.35 -13.23 0.95
C THR A 178 -9.53 -12.33 1.89
N THR A 179 -10.22 -11.65 2.83
CA THR A 179 -9.51 -10.88 3.87
C THR A 179 -8.48 -11.75 4.60
N PRO A 180 -8.81 -12.95 5.12
CA PRO A 180 -7.82 -13.77 5.85
C PRO A 180 -6.60 -14.16 5.01
N GLN A 181 -6.79 -14.44 3.71
CA GLN A 181 -5.67 -14.73 2.81
C GLN A 181 -4.69 -13.56 2.72
N LEU A 182 -5.16 -12.32 2.54
CA LEU A 182 -4.26 -11.16 2.52
C LEU A 182 -3.48 -11.03 3.83
N HIS A 183 -4.16 -11.15 4.97
CA HIS A 183 -3.52 -11.09 6.28
C HIS A 183 -2.43 -12.17 6.44
N HIS A 184 -2.73 -13.39 6.00
CA HIS A 184 -1.78 -14.49 6.00
C HIS A 184 -0.57 -14.22 5.10
N LEU A 185 -0.78 -13.78 3.86
CA LEU A 185 0.30 -13.49 2.92
C LEU A 185 1.22 -12.37 3.42
N VAL A 186 0.68 -11.32 4.03
CA VAL A 186 1.48 -10.26 4.65
C VAL A 186 2.33 -10.83 5.79
N ARG A 187 1.70 -11.58 6.70
CA ARG A 187 2.38 -12.16 7.86
C ARG A 187 3.50 -13.12 7.48
N MET A 188 3.22 -14.04 6.56
CA MET A 188 4.16 -15.06 6.13
C MET A 188 5.27 -14.46 5.26
N GLY A 189 4.92 -13.54 4.35
CA GLY A 189 5.88 -12.88 3.46
C GLY A 189 6.90 -12.01 4.18
N ASN A 190 6.55 -11.44 5.34
CA ASN A 190 7.49 -10.68 6.17
C ASN A 190 8.41 -11.56 7.02
N GLY A 191 8.07 -12.84 7.20
CA GLY A 191 8.86 -13.79 7.97
C GLY A 191 9.13 -13.34 9.41
N GLU A 192 10.20 -13.88 9.99
CA GLU A 192 10.58 -13.54 11.38
C GLU A 192 11.12 -12.13 11.55
N LYS A 193 11.90 -11.68 10.55
CA LYS A 193 12.55 -10.36 10.58
C LYS A 193 11.55 -9.22 10.61
N GLY A 194 10.39 -9.38 9.97
CA GLY A 194 9.40 -8.32 9.88
C GLY A 194 8.22 -8.42 10.86
N ALA A 195 7.94 -9.62 11.36
CA ALA A 195 6.71 -9.91 12.08
C ALA A 195 6.88 -10.83 13.32
N GLY A 196 8.12 -11.08 13.73
CA GLY A 196 8.43 -11.99 14.85
C GLY A 196 8.26 -13.47 14.49
N PRO A 197 8.43 -14.39 15.46
CA PRO A 197 8.50 -15.84 15.22
C PRO A 197 7.34 -16.35 14.38
N LEU A 198 7.63 -17.02 13.25
CA LEU A 198 6.61 -17.54 12.34
C LEU A 198 5.80 -18.64 13.03
N TYR A 199 4.52 -18.73 12.66
CA TYR A 199 3.77 -19.97 12.85
C TYR A 199 3.91 -20.79 11.57
N GLY A 200 4.31 -22.05 11.71
CA GLY A 200 4.29 -23.00 10.61
C GLY A 200 5.46 -22.90 9.62
N LYS A 201 5.19 -23.29 8.37
CA LYS A 201 6.21 -23.57 7.34
C LYS A 201 6.37 -22.39 6.38
N GLU A 202 7.60 -22.13 5.93
CA GLU A 202 7.90 -21.08 4.94
C GLU A 202 7.11 -21.26 3.63
N ALA A 203 6.88 -22.52 3.21
CA ALA A 203 6.08 -22.84 2.04
C ALA A 203 4.63 -22.32 2.08
N TRP A 204 4.12 -21.94 3.26
CA TRP A 204 2.79 -21.35 3.41
C TRP A 204 2.73 -19.87 2.97
N ALA A 205 3.86 -19.22 2.66
CA ALA A 205 3.93 -17.83 2.20
C ALA A 205 3.46 -17.60 0.74
N SER A 206 2.39 -18.25 0.33
CA SER A 206 1.76 -18.09 -0.99
C SER A 206 0.27 -18.46 -0.92
N GLU A 207 -0.51 -18.13 -1.95
CA GLU A 207 -1.93 -18.52 -1.98
C GLU A 207 -2.09 -20.06 -1.97
N GLY A 208 -1.28 -20.77 -2.77
CA GLY A 208 -1.23 -22.24 -2.73
C GLY A 208 -0.79 -22.78 -1.36
N GLY A 209 0.16 -22.10 -0.73
CA GLY A 209 0.64 -22.38 0.62
C GLY A 209 -0.44 -22.21 1.70
N TYR A 210 -1.28 -21.19 1.58
CA TYR A 210 -2.43 -20.98 2.47
C TYR A 210 -3.42 -22.14 2.39
N TYR A 211 -3.71 -22.64 1.19
CA TYR A 211 -4.56 -23.82 1.03
C TYR A 211 -3.93 -25.08 1.62
N ALA A 212 -2.61 -25.28 1.41
CA ALA A 212 -1.89 -26.40 1.99
C ALA A 212 -1.97 -26.38 3.53
N MET A 213 -1.75 -25.22 4.15
CA MET A 213 -1.89 -25.03 5.60
C MET A 213 -3.28 -25.43 6.12
N LEU A 214 -4.36 -25.08 5.42
CA LEU A 214 -5.72 -25.41 5.84
C LEU A 214 -6.08 -26.89 5.67
N SER A 215 -5.32 -27.62 4.86
CA SER A 215 -5.53 -29.05 4.59
C SER A 215 -4.73 -29.98 5.47
N GLU A 216 -3.80 -29.44 6.28
CA GLU A 216 -3.03 -30.16 7.30
C GLU A 216 -3.77 -30.18 8.65
#